data_AF-M1ZM95-F1
#
_entry.id   AF-M1ZM95-F1
#
_cell.length_a   1.000
_cell.length_b   1.000
_cell.length_c   1.000
_cell.angle_alpha   90.00
_cell.angle_beta   90.00
_cell.angle_gamma   90.00
#
_symmetry.space_group_name_H-M   'P 1'
#
loop_
_entity.id
_entity.type
_entity.pdbx_description
1 polymer ?
#
loop_
_entity_poly.entity_id
_entity_poly.type
_entity_poly.pdbx_seq_one_letter_code
_entity_poly.pdbx_strand_id
1 'polypeptide(L)' 'MNKVKLFSYTNLTNEQLIDFTLEEMEKLKALSNFYDLDEYEKRVSIVNQLIIEVKRRNLSIKKPLLARRIFSK' A
#
# COMPACT_ATOMS: atom_id res chain seq x y z
N MET A 1 18.48 8.66 -12.90
CA MET A 1 17.85 8.29 -11.62
C MET A 1 16.83 9.36 -11.24
N ASN A 2 15.54 9.11 -11.49
CA ASN A 2 14.48 10.01 -11.05
C ASN A 2 14.44 10.01 -9.52
N LYS A 3 14.55 11.19 -8.91
CA LYS A 3 14.45 11.38 -7.46
C LYS A 3 13.05 10.94 -7.04
N VAL A 4 12.91 9.74 -6.50
CA VAL A 4 11.66 9.27 -5.90
C VAL A 4 11.35 10.24 -4.76
N LYS A 5 10.36 11.13 -4.94
CA LYS A 5 9.84 11.96 -3.86
C LYS A 5 9.32 11.01 -2.78
N LEU A 6 10.08 10.84 -1.70
CA LEU A 6 9.66 10.09 -0.53
C LEU A 6 8.56 10.88 0.17
N PHE A 7 7.30 10.50 -0.04
CA PHE A 7 6.24 10.92 0.84
C PHE A 7 6.39 10.12 2.12
N SER A 8 6.86 10.76 3.18
CA SER A 8 6.91 10.13 4.48
C SER A 8 5.47 10.04 4.97
N TYR A 9 4.85 8.86 4.91
CA TYR A 9 3.55 8.57 5.53
C TYR A 9 3.66 8.56 7.08
N THR A 10 4.55 9.37 7.64
CA THR A 10 4.83 9.58 9.06
C THR A 10 3.59 10.03 9.83
N ASN A 11 2.70 10.75 9.17
CA ASN A 11 1.53 11.35 9.80
C ASN A 11 0.37 10.35 9.99
N LEU A 12 0.42 9.18 9.34
CA LEU A 12 -0.59 8.14 9.52
C LEU A 12 -0.39 7.43 10.86
N THR A 13 -1.48 7.11 11.55
CA THR A 13 -1.44 6.14 12.66
C THR A 13 -1.07 4.75 12.13
N ASN A 14 -0.66 3.85 13.02
CA ASN A 14 -0.29 2.49 12.61
C ASN A 14 -1.45 1.74 11.96
N GLU A 15 -2.67 1.95 12.45
CA GLU A 15 -3.88 1.34 11.88
C GLU A 15 -4.19 1.93 10.50
N GLN A 16 -4.16 3.26 10.37
CA GLN A 16 -4.37 3.94 9.09
C GLN A 16 -3.31 3.53 8.06
N LEU A 17 -2.05 3.41 8.48
CA LEU A 17 -0.95 3.00 7.60
C LEU A 17 -1.18 1.59 7.08
N ILE A 18 -1.55 0.64 7.93
CA ILE A 18 -1.87 -0.74 7.51
C ILE A 18 -3.05 -0.74 6.55
N ASP A 19 -4.14 -0.05 6.89
CA ASP A 19 -5.34 -0.05 6.07
C ASP A 19 -5.12 0.59 4.70
N PHE A 20 -4.43 1.73 4.67
CA PHE A 20 -4.12 2.42 3.42
C PHE A 20 -3.14 1.62 2.56
N THR A 21 -2.15 0.96 3.17
CA THR A 21 -1.23 0.06 2.45
C THR A 21 -2.00 -1.06 1.75
N LEU A 22 -2.93 -1.71 2.46
CA LEU A 22 -3.71 -2.81 1.90
C LEU A 22 -4.65 -2.34 0.78
N GLU A 23 -5.27 -1.17 0.94
CA GLU A 23 -6.13 -0.58 -0.08
C GLU A 23 -5.36 -0.25 -1.36
N GLU A 24 -4.20 0.40 -1.25
CA GLU A 24 -3.38 0.74 -2.42
C GLU A 24 -2.80 -0.50 -3.11
N MET A 25 -2.50 -1.57 -2.36
CA MET A 25 -2.14 -2.88 -2.93
C MET A 25 -3.28 -3.51 -3.74
N GLU A 26 -4.52 -3.44 -3.25
CA GLU A 26 -5.68 -3.94 -3.98
C GLU A 26 -5.91 -3.17 -5.29
N LYS A 27 -5.78 -1.84 -5.24
CA LYS A 27 -5.90 -1.01 -6.44
C LYS A 27 -4.77 -1.27 -7.44
N LEU A 28 -3.54 -1.47 -6.95
CA LEU A 28 -2.42 -1.85 -7.80
C LEU A 28 -2.66 -3.19 -8.50
N LYS A 29 -3.20 -4.18 -7.78
CA LYS A 29 -3.61 -5.48 -8.34
C LYS A 29 -4.74 -5.34 -9.37
N ALA A 30 -5.66 -4.40 -9.19
CA ALA A 30 -6.69 -4.12 -10.18
C ALA A 30 -6.06 -3.54 -11.46
N LEU A 31 -5.16 -2.55 -11.33
CA LEU A 31 -4.49 -1.91 -12.46
C LEU A 31 -3.67 -2.89 -13.31
N SER A 32 -3.03 -3.89 -12.69
CA SER A 32 -2.33 -4.93 -13.45
C SER A 32 -3.24 -5.74 -14.37
N ASN A 33 -4.55 -5.76 -14.13
CA ASN A 33 -5.51 -6.45 -14.99
C ASN A 33 -6.02 -5.57 -16.15
N PHE A 34 -5.91 -4.25 -16.04
CA PHE A 34 -6.45 -3.29 -17.01
C PHE A 34 -5.40 -2.73 -17.98
N TYR A 35 -4.13 -3.16 -17.89
CA TYR A 35 -3.01 -2.74 -18.75
C TYR A 35 -2.71 -1.22 -18.78
N ASP A 36 -3.18 -0.46 -17.78
CA ASP A 36 -2.81 0.95 -17.61
C ASP A 36 -1.43 1.05 -16.93
N LEU A 37 -0.37 1.00 -17.75
CA LEU A 37 1.01 0.94 -17.28
C LEU A 37 1.47 2.23 -16.58
N ASP A 38 1.01 3.40 -17.05
CA ASP A 38 1.42 4.69 -16.48
C ASP A 38 0.86 4.88 -15.07
N GLU A 39 -0.42 4.54 -14.87
CA GLU A 39 -1.04 4.59 -13.55
C GLU A 39 -0.51 3.48 -12.65
N TYR A 40 -0.22 2.31 -13.22
CA TYR A 40 0.42 1.21 -12.50
C TYR A 40 1.78 1.63 -11.93
N GLU A 41 2.68 2.22 -12.72
CA GLU A 41 4.01 2.63 -12.26
C GLU A 41 3.97 3.68 -11.14
N LYS A 42 3.10 4.69 -11.27
CA LYS A 42 2.89 5.69 -10.21
C LYS A 42 2.46 5.02 -8.92
N ARG A 43 1.54 4.05 -9.02
CA ARG A 43 0.97 3.37 -7.87
C ARG A 43 1.93 2.36 -7.24
N VAL A 44 2.80 1.72 -8.03
CA VAL A 44 3.94 0.94 -7.52
C VAL A 44 4.81 1.80 -6.60
N SER A 45 5.12 3.03 -7.01
CA SER A 45 5.92 3.95 -6.18
C SER A 45 5.24 4.25 -4.83
N ILE A 46 3.92 4.48 -4.83
CA ILE A 46 3.13 4.73 -3.63
C ILE A 46 3.15 3.50 -2.70
N VAL A 47 2.82 2.32 -3.24
CA VAL A 47 2.80 1.06 -2.48
C VAL A 47 4.17 0.75 -1.88
N ASN A 48 5.26 0.97 -2.63
CA ASN A 48 6.61 0.75 -2.12
C ASN A 48 6.94 1.67 -0.94
N GLN A 49 6.55 2.94 -0.99
CA GLN A 49 6.76 3.88 0.12
C GLN A 49 5.97 3.46 1.36
N LEU A 50 4.72 3.01 1.18
CA LEU A 50 3.88 2.50 2.27
C LEU A 50 4.49 1.24 2.92
N ILE A 51 4.99 0.30 2.11
CA ILE A 51 5.65 -0.92 2.60
C ILE A 51 6.92 -0.57 3.39
N ILE A 52 7.73 0.38 2.91
CA ILE A 52 8.93 0.84 3.62
C ILE A 52 8.54 1.38 4.99
N GLU A 53 7.47 2.19 5.07
CA GLU A 53 7.00 2.77 6.32
C GLU A 53 6.42 1.72 7.29
N VAL A 54 5.65 0.75 6.79
CA VAL A 54 5.15 -0.40 7.58
C VAL A 54 6.32 -1.18 8.19
N LYS A 55 7.35 -1.48 7.39
CA LYS A 55 8.56 -2.19 7.83
C LYS A 55 9.35 -1.36 8.83
N ARG A 56 9.54 -0.06 8.57
CA ARG A 56 10.27 0.88 9.45
C ARG A 56 9.65 0.93 10.86
N ARG A 57 8.32 0.86 10.95
CA ARG A 57 7.58 0.87 12.22
C ARG A 57 7.41 -0.53 12.83
N ASN A 58 7.98 -1.56 12.21
CA ASN A 58 7.84 -2.96 12.62
C ASN A 58 6.37 -3.41 12.79
N LEU A 59 5.49 -2.96 11.88
CA LEU A 59 4.09 -3.33 11.94
C LEU A 59 3.87 -4.68 11.26
N SER A 60 3.09 -5.52 11.92
CA SER A 60 2.60 -6.77 11.33
C SER A 60 1.13 -6.63 10.97
N ILE A 61 0.77 -7.16 9.80
CA ILE A 61 -0.63 -7.25 9.40
C ILE A 61 -1.25 -8.43 10.15
N LYS A 62 -2.24 -8.14 10.99
CA LYS A 62 -2.93 -9.17 11.77
C LYS A 62 -3.83 -10.02 10.85
N LYS A 63 -3.73 -11.36 10.97
CA LYS A 63 -4.56 -12.31 10.19
C LYS A 63 -6.07 -12.02 10.24
N PRO A 64 -6.68 -11.65 11.39
CA PRO A 64 -8.11 -11.31 11.42
C PRO A 64 -8.48 -10.11 10.52
N LEU A 65 -7.58 -9.13 10.39
CA LEU A 65 -7.80 -7.96 9.54
C LEU A 65 -7.78 -8.34 8.05
N LEU A 66 -6.87 -9.24 7.66
CA LEU A 66 -6.84 -9.83 6.31
C LEU A 66 -8.11 -10.63 6.03
N ALA A 67 -8.50 -11.49 6.98
CA ALA A 67 -9.71 -12.30 6.86
C ALA A 67 -10.94 -11.41 6.68
N ARG A 68 -11.09 -10.35 7.48
CA ARG A 68 -12.18 -9.38 7.33
C ARG A 68 -12.22 -8.81 5.91
N ARG A 69 -11.09 -8.36 5.36
CA ARG A 69 -11.06 -7.80 3.99
C ARG A 69 -11.43 -8.81 2.90
N ILE A 70 -11.06 -10.08 3.07
CA ILE A 70 -11.39 -11.14 2.11
C ILE A 70 -12.87 -11.51 2.19
N PHE A 71 -13.41 -11.64 3.40
CA PHE A 71 -14.76 -12.16 3.64
C PHE A 71 -15.86 -11.07 3.75
N SER A 72 -15.51 -9.79 3.90
CA SER A 72 -16.46 -8.67 3.92
C SER A 72 -16.72 -8.08 2.53
N LYS A 73 -16.46 -8.86 1.47
CA LYS A 73 -16.64 -8.44 0.07
C LYS A 73 -17.98 -8.90 -0.49
#